data_AF-A0A661LZL4-F1
#
_entry.id   AF-A0A661LZL4-F1
#
_cell.length_a   1.000
_cell.length_b   1.000
_cell.length_c   1.000
_cell.angle_alpha   90.00
_cell.angle_beta   90.00
_cell.angle_gamma   90.00
#
_symmetry.space_group_name_H-M   'P 1'
#
loop_
_entity.id
_entity.type
_entity.pdbx_description
1 polymer ?
#
loop_
_entity_poly.entity_id
_entity_poly.type
_entity_poly.pdbx_seq_one_letter_code
_entity_poly.pdbx_strand_id
1 'polypeptide(L)'
;MNSIIIQTLLKVFMAGFAVSLALTPLMRWVAFKTGQVAVPKKSRWHKKETALLGGIAIYISTVGIWALSGFYLNLDAFSRPMLIIMAAATAIFFLGLADDLVNMDPQHKLAGQIIVSAIMIFLGLHLQWTGSKTFDLLISILWLVGITNAFNLLDNMDGLAAGIAFIGAAVLLVFLLLYSSSVLENMGVLLTVAAFLGALLGFLVYNFNPASIFMGDAGSLFIGFLVASLTMKVQGGEIAGRGILHLISVIAVPIFIVFIPILDTTFVSITRKLFGRSISQGGRDHSSHRLVAVGFSERKAVMLLYGFSMASGAMALIIQRLSPYVGLVILSLYLLFVVFFWIYLGKVRVYEEESILSRKQGITPVLVEITYRRRLLEVLLDLVLVSLAYYTAYLLRFEGNLQLNFDMFLKSLPVIIAAQIVSSYFFGVYKGVWESTDVNNLIDYGKAVTSATVLTILILLGLYRFAGFSRAVFAIYWVLMIVFMSVSRLSFRLLDEGLGRRNGSGKKALIYGAGMGGQLTLREIECNKALGLKAVGFIDDNDSLKGRRIRGYSVLGTREDLLRIVDRYGIEELIVSFRENGDQTKEEIQRYFERLGKEVKVRQMKLTIQ
;
A
#
# COMPACT_ATOMS: atom_id res chain seq x y z
N MET A 1 12.52 -13.52 35.18
CA MET A 1 12.37 -14.36 33.97
C MET A 1 12.28 -13.51 32.69
N ASN A 2 11.33 -12.58 32.58
CA ASN A 2 11.16 -11.75 31.37
C ASN A 2 12.40 -10.90 31.01
N SER A 3 13.13 -10.34 31.98
CA SER A 3 14.35 -9.55 31.69
C SER A 3 15.47 -10.39 31.08
N ILE A 4 15.66 -11.64 31.56
CA ILE A 4 16.69 -12.56 31.05
C ILE A 4 16.37 -12.94 29.60
N ILE A 5 15.10 -13.26 29.30
CA ILE A 5 14.67 -13.59 27.94
C ILE A 5 14.94 -12.41 27.00
N ILE A 6 14.53 -11.20 27.37
CA ILE A 6 14.77 -10.00 26.56
C ILE A 6 16.27 -9.76 26.35
N GLN A 7 17.10 -9.90 27.39
CA GLN A 7 18.55 -9.78 27.26
C GLN A 7 19.15 -10.82 26.32
N THR A 8 18.69 -12.08 26.39
CA THR A 8 19.12 -13.14 25.48
C THR A 8 18.75 -12.82 24.03
N LEU A 9 17.50 -12.43 23.77
CA LEU A 9 17.05 -12.06 22.43
C LEU A 9 17.83 -10.85 21.89
N LEU A 10 18.11 -9.87 22.73
CA LEU A 10 18.93 -8.72 22.34
C LEU A 10 20.37 -9.14 21.97
N LYS A 11 21.00 -10.04 22.72
CA LYS A 11 22.33 -10.57 22.39
C LYS A 11 22.33 -11.30 21.04
N VAL A 12 21.32 -12.14 20.80
CA VAL A 12 21.15 -12.88 19.54
C VAL A 12 20.92 -11.93 18.37
N PHE A 13 20.09 -10.91 18.55
CA PHE A 13 19.88 -9.84 17.58
C PHE A 13 21.18 -9.10 17.26
N MET A 14 21.92 -8.66 18.28
CA MET A 14 23.18 -7.94 18.09
C MET A 14 24.25 -8.81 17.41
N ALA A 15 24.29 -10.10 17.72
CA ALA A 15 25.18 -11.05 17.05
C ALA A 15 24.81 -11.23 15.57
N GLY A 16 23.53 -11.42 15.24
CA GLY A 16 23.05 -11.49 13.85
C GLY A 16 23.34 -10.21 13.08
N PHE A 17 23.16 -9.05 13.72
CA PHE A 17 23.51 -7.74 13.16
C PHE A 17 24.99 -7.63 12.86
N ALA A 18 25.86 -7.93 13.83
CA ALA A 18 27.30 -7.83 13.67
C ALA A 18 27.84 -8.77 12.57
N VAL A 19 27.36 -10.01 12.53
CA VAL A 19 27.77 -10.98 11.50
C VAL A 19 27.31 -10.54 10.12
N SER A 20 26.06 -10.10 9.95
CA SER A 20 25.58 -9.64 8.64
C SER A 20 26.26 -8.35 8.19
N LEU A 21 26.51 -7.42 9.12
CA LEU A 21 27.23 -6.18 8.85
C LEU A 21 28.66 -6.47 8.36
N ALA A 22 29.32 -7.51 8.87
CA ALA A 22 30.64 -7.92 8.43
C ALA A 22 30.63 -8.76 7.14
N LEU A 23 29.66 -9.67 6.98
CA LEU A 23 29.57 -10.55 5.81
C LEU A 23 29.08 -9.83 4.54
N THR A 24 28.22 -8.82 4.67
CA THR A 24 27.67 -8.10 3.51
C THR A 24 28.76 -7.43 2.65
N PRO A 25 29.74 -6.67 3.19
CA PRO A 25 30.83 -6.12 2.38
C PRO A 25 31.77 -7.21 1.83
N LEU A 26 31.95 -8.33 2.55
CA LEU A 26 32.71 -9.47 2.03
C LEU A 26 32.03 -10.09 0.81
N MET A 27 30.71 -10.34 0.89
CA MET A 27 29.93 -10.86 -0.24
C MET A 27 29.90 -9.87 -1.40
N ARG A 28 29.85 -8.57 -1.12
CA ARG A 28 30.00 -7.53 -2.15
C ARG A 28 31.34 -7.65 -2.89
N TRP A 29 32.44 -7.86 -2.17
CA TRP A 29 33.75 -8.08 -2.79
C TRP A 29 33.79 -9.37 -3.62
N VAL A 30 33.25 -10.48 -3.10
CA VAL A 30 33.14 -11.76 -3.83
C VAL A 30 32.34 -11.59 -5.11
N ALA A 31 31.20 -10.88 -5.07
CA ALA A 31 30.35 -10.64 -6.22
C ALA A 31 31.06 -9.89 -7.34
N PHE A 32 31.82 -8.83 -7.01
CA PHE A 32 32.64 -8.13 -8.00
C PHE A 32 33.74 -9.01 -8.57
N LYS A 33 34.39 -9.84 -7.74
CA LYS A 33 35.46 -10.75 -8.19
C LYS A 33 34.95 -11.88 -9.09
N THR A 34 33.72 -12.33 -8.87
CA THR A 34 33.09 -13.42 -9.64
C THR A 34 32.26 -12.92 -10.82
N GLY A 35 32.15 -11.60 -11.02
CA GLY A 35 31.35 -11.01 -12.09
C GLY A 35 29.83 -11.07 -11.86
N GLN A 36 29.39 -11.45 -10.66
CA GLN A 36 27.97 -11.54 -10.28
C GLN A 36 27.42 -10.15 -9.93
N VAL A 37 27.23 -9.32 -10.95
CA VAL A 37 26.78 -7.93 -10.81
C VAL A 37 25.56 -7.63 -11.67
N ALA A 38 24.64 -6.84 -11.13
CA ALA A 38 23.50 -6.32 -11.86
C ALA A 38 23.97 -5.17 -12.78
N VAL A 39 24.14 -5.47 -14.06
CA VAL A 39 24.52 -4.48 -15.07
C VAL A 39 23.33 -3.56 -15.38
N PRO A 40 23.50 -2.24 -15.38
CA PRO A 40 22.43 -1.30 -15.66
C PRO A 40 21.93 -1.40 -17.11
N LYS A 41 20.66 -1.77 -17.30
CA LYS A 41 19.97 -1.78 -18.62
C LYS A 41 19.22 -0.47 -18.83
N LYS A 42 19.00 -0.02 -20.08
CA LYS A 42 18.15 1.17 -20.38
C LYS A 42 16.74 1.12 -19.77
N SER A 43 16.25 -0.07 -19.41
CA SER A 43 14.98 -0.34 -18.71
C SER A 43 15.09 -0.47 -17.18
N ARG A 44 16.26 -0.21 -16.57
CA ARG A 44 16.51 -0.20 -15.11
C ARG A 44 17.37 1.03 -14.75
N TRP A 45 16.98 1.79 -13.73
CA TRP A 45 17.50 3.14 -13.47
C TRP A 45 18.89 3.23 -12.80
N HIS A 46 19.51 2.11 -12.44
CA HIS A 46 20.83 2.15 -11.82
C HIS A 46 21.86 2.75 -12.78
N LYS A 47 22.70 3.65 -12.26
CA LYS A 47 23.81 4.28 -13.01
C LYS A 47 25.15 3.59 -12.77
N LYS A 48 25.19 2.60 -11.87
CA LYS A 48 26.37 1.84 -11.44
C LYS A 48 26.02 0.37 -11.34
N GLU A 49 27.01 -0.49 -11.54
CA GLU A 49 26.91 -1.92 -11.29
C GLU A 49 26.71 -2.17 -9.79
N THR A 50 25.72 -2.99 -9.44
CA THR A 50 25.41 -3.37 -8.06
C THR A 50 25.69 -4.85 -7.87
N ALA A 51 26.38 -5.21 -6.78
CA ALA A 51 26.66 -6.61 -6.46
C ALA A 51 25.37 -7.43 -6.26
N LEU A 52 25.34 -8.66 -6.75
CA LEU A 52 24.36 -9.69 -6.42
C LEU A 52 24.96 -10.58 -5.31
N LEU A 53 24.22 -11.48 -4.65
CA LEU A 53 24.68 -12.36 -3.53
C LEU A 53 24.53 -11.84 -2.09
N GLY A 54 23.82 -10.73 -1.86
CA GLY A 54 23.53 -10.26 -0.50
C GLY A 54 22.76 -11.27 0.37
N GLY A 55 21.96 -12.14 -0.25
CA GLY A 55 21.20 -13.19 0.42
C GLY A 55 22.07 -14.19 1.19
N ILE A 56 23.31 -14.41 0.74
CA ILE A 56 24.26 -15.30 1.45
C ILE A 56 24.59 -14.73 2.83
N ALA A 57 24.82 -13.42 2.94
CA ALA A 57 25.09 -12.77 4.22
C ALA A 57 23.90 -12.90 5.17
N ILE A 58 22.67 -12.71 4.66
CA ILE A 58 21.43 -12.83 5.45
C ILE A 58 21.25 -14.27 5.94
N TYR A 59 21.43 -15.26 5.05
CA TYR A 59 21.30 -16.68 5.36
C TYR A 59 22.31 -17.14 6.42
N ILE A 60 23.61 -16.91 6.19
CA ILE A 60 24.68 -17.35 7.12
C ILE A 60 24.48 -16.71 8.48
N SER A 61 24.15 -15.41 8.52
CA SER A 61 23.92 -14.70 9.78
C SER A 61 22.71 -15.26 10.53
N THR A 62 21.60 -15.52 9.84
CA THR A 62 20.37 -16.04 10.46
C THR A 62 20.56 -17.47 10.96
N VAL A 63 20.97 -18.38 10.08
CA VAL A 63 21.11 -19.81 10.41
C VAL A 63 22.28 -20.06 11.36
N GLY A 64 23.42 -19.39 11.14
CA GLY A 64 24.60 -19.54 11.97
C GLY A 64 24.37 -19.05 13.39
N ILE A 65 23.76 -17.88 13.57
CA ILE A 65 23.46 -17.36 14.91
C ILE A 65 22.32 -18.13 15.58
N TRP A 66 21.30 -18.56 14.82
CA TRP A 66 20.29 -19.48 15.36
C TRP A 66 20.93 -20.76 15.90
N ALA A 67 21.77 -21.44 15.12
CA ALA A 67 22.43 -22.68 15.53
C ALA A 67 23.36 -22.47 16.74
N LEU A 68 24.16 -21.40 16.73
CA LEU A 68 25.06 -21.06 17.82
C LEU A 68 24.29 -20.76 19.11
N SER A 69 23.21 -19.98 19.01
CA SER A 69 22.38 -19.65 20.17
C SER A 69 21.67 -20.89 20.73
N GLY A 70 21.19 -21.79 19.87
CA GLY A 70 20.61 -23.07 20.28
C GLY A 70 21.59 -23.96 21.02
N PHE A 71 22.83 -24.07 20.52
CA PHE A 71 23.88 -24.86 21.15
C PHE A 71 24.31 -24.29 22.51
N TYR A 72 24.53 -22.97 22.57
CA TYR A 72 25.04 -22.31 23.79
C TYR A 72 24.01 -22.26 24.91
N LEU A 73 22.73 -22.07 24.58
CA LEU A 73 21.69 -21.91 25.59
C LEU A 73 21.13 -23.25 26.10
N ASN A 74 21.42 -24.36 25.42
CA ASN A 74 20.90 -25.70 25.76
C ASN A 74 19.37 -25.74 25.93
N LEU A 75 18.68 -24.88 25.16
CA LEU A 75 17.22 -24.73 25.16
C LEU A 75 16.63 -25.57 24.03
N ASP A 76 15.32 -25.83 24.07
CA ASP A 76 14.49 -26.44 23.01
C ASP A 76 14.48 -25.66 21.66
N ALA A 77 15.50 -24.84 21.40
CA ALA A 77 15.79 -24.17 20.14
C ALA A 77 15.84 -25.16 18.96
N PHE A 78 16.31 -26.39 19.20
CA PHE A 78 16.31 -27.50 18.24
C PHE A 78 15.07 -28.39 18.31
N SER A 79 13.92 -27.85 18.73
CA SER A 79 12.66 -28.58 18.64
C SER A 79 12.40 -29.05 17.20
N ARG A 80 11.75 -30.21 17.06
CA ARG A 80 11.43 -30.81 15.75
C ARG A 80 10.79 -29.80 14.76
N PRO A 81 9.83 -28.95 15.16
CA PRO A 81 9.29 -27.91 14.28
C PRO A 81 10.33 -26.91 13.77
N MET A 82 11.27 -26.48 14.61
CA MET A 82 12.31 -25.52 14.21
C MET A 82 13.30 -26.15 13.25
N LEU A 83 13.72 -27.40 13.51
CA LEU A 83 14.60 -28.14 12.59
C LEU A 83 13.99 -28.27 11.19
N ILE A 84 12.68 -28.57 11.10
CA ILE A 84 11.97 -28.67 9.82
C ILE A 84 11.94 -27.29 9.13
N ILE A 85 11.58 -26.22 9.84
CA ILE A 85 11.53 -24.86 9.26
C ILE A 85 12.90 -24.44 8.74
N MET A 86 13.96 -24.63 9.54
CA MET A 86 15.31 -24.23 9.16
C MET A 86 15.84 -25.06 8.00
N ALA A 87 15.61 -26.38 7.99
CA ALA A 87 16.00 -27.24 6.87
C ALA A 87 15.28 -26.87 5.57
N ALA A 88 13.97 -26.60 5.64
CA ALA A 88 13.18 -26.18 4.48
C ALA A 88 13.60 -24.79 3.98
N ALA A 89 13.84 -23.83 4.88
CA ALA A 89 14.35 -22.51 4.53
C ALA A 89 15.75 -22.59 3.90
N THR A 90 16.63 -23.46 4.40
CA THR A 90 17.92 -23.77 3.77
C THR A 90 17.76 -24.34 2.36
N ALA A 91 16.83 -25.28 2.15
CA ALA A 91 16.57 -25.83 0.82
C ALA A 91 16.07 -24.74 -0.17
N ILE A 92 15.20 -23.84 0.27
CA ILE A 92 14.71 -22.70 -0.54
C ILE A 92 15.84 -21.69 -0.82
N PHE A 93 16.71 -21.42 0.15
CA PHE A 93 17.89 -20.58 -0.06
C PHE A 93 18.77 -21.15 -1.18
N PHE A 94 19.06 -22.46 -1.15
CA PHE A 94 19.87 -23.10 -2.19
C PHE A 94 19.15 -23.14 -3.55
N LEU A 95 17.82 -23.28 -3.58
CA LEU A 95 17.03 -23.13 -4.80
C LEU A 95 17.19 -21.73 -5.40
N GLY A 96 17.10 -20.68 -4.58
CA GLY A 96 17.31 -19.30 -5.02
C GLY A 96 18.76 -19.02 -5.42
N LEU A 97 19.73 -19.59 -4.72
CA LEU A 97 21.15 -19.47 -5.08
C LEU A 97 21.46 -20.17 -6.40
N ALA A 98 20.86 -21.34 -6.64
CA ALA A 98 20.96 -22.02 -7.93
C ALA A 98 20.36 -21.17 -9.06
N ASP A 99 19.24 -20.50 -8.80
CA ASP A 99 18.63 -19.57 -9.76
C ASP A 99 19.50 -18.35 -10.05
N ASP A 100 20.08 -17.71 -9.02
CA ASP A 100 21.01 -16.58 -9.18
C ASP A 100 22.23 -16.97 -10.03
N LEU A 101 22.68 -18.23 -9.96
CA LEU A 101 23.87 -18.72 -10.68
C LEU A 101 23.56 -19.23 -12.09
N VAL A 102 22.41 -19.88 -12.29
CA VAL A 102 22.08 -20.62 -13.54
C VAL A 102 20.98 -19.95 -14.36
N ASN A 103 20.25 -18.97 -13.81
CA ASN A 103 19.03 -18.36 -14.38
C ASN A 103 17.99 -19.43 -14.77
N MET A 104 17.21 -19.91 -13.79
CA MET A 104 16.19 -20.93 -14.04
C MET A 104 14.89 -20.30 -14.56
N ASP A 105 14.13 -21.05 -15.37
CA ASP A 105 12.80 -20.60 -15.75
C ASP A 105 11.85 -20.54 -14.52
N PRO A 106 10.89 -19.60 -14.48
CA PRO A 106 9.98 -19.43 -13.35
C PRO A 106 9.20 -20.70 -12.94
N GLN A 107 8.95 -21.61 -13.89
CA GLN A 107 8.22 -22.86 -13.66
C GLN A 107 9.02 -23.83 -12.77
N HIS A 108 10.32 -23.97 -13.00
CA HIS A 108 11.19 -24.85 -12.21
C HIS A 108 11.36 -24.32 -10.78
N LYS A 109 11.47 -23.00 -10.64
CA LYS A 109 11.51 -22.32 -9.35
C LYS A 109 10.23 -22.57 -8.54
N LEU A 110 9.07 -22.42 -9.19
CA LEU A 110 7.78 -22.69 -8.56
C LEU A 110 7.64 -24.17 -8.15
N ALA A 111 8.06 -25.10 -9.00
CA ALA A 111 8.04 -26.53 -8.68
C ALA A 111 8.91 -26.87 -7.46
N GLY A 112 10.13 -26.31 -7.38
CA GLY A 112 11.01 -26.47 -6.22
C GLY A 112 10.39 -25.95 -4.92
N GLN A 113 9.75 -24.77 -4.97
CA GLN A 113 9.03 -24.22 -3.82
C GLN A 113 7.90 -25.15 -3.36
N ILE A 114 7.09 -25.65 -4.29
CA ILE A 114 5.98 -26.57 -3.99
C ILE A 114 6.50 -27.87 -3.35
N ILE A 115 7.58 -28.45 -3.87
CA ILE A 115 8.18 -29.68 -3.34
C ILE A 115 8.64 -29.47 -1.90
N VAL A 116 9.39 -28.41 -1.62
CA VAL A 116 9.89 -28.11 -0.26
C VAL A 116 8.72 -27.84 0.69
N SER A 117 7.71 -27.07 0.26
CA SER A 117 6.49 -26.84 1.05
C SER A 117 5.73 -28.14 1.34
N ALA A 118 5.58 -29.04 0.36
CA ALA A 118 4.90 -30.32 0.52
C ALA A 118 5.64 -31.22 1.52
N ILE A 119 6.98 -31.26 1.48
CA ILE A 119 7.80 -32.00 2.45
C ILE A 119 7.61 -31.44 3.86
N MET A 120 7.67 -30.11 4.02
CA MET A 120 7.46 -29.46 5.32
C MET A 120 6.08 -29.78 5.91
N ILE A 121 5.04 -29.75 5.06
CA ILE A 121 3.67 -30.09 5.44
C ILE A 121 3.53 -31.57 5.81
N PHE A 122 4.13 -32.47 5.02
CA PHE A 122 4.17 -33.90 5.30
C PHE A 122 4.82 -34.21 6.65
N LEU A 123 5.85 -33.44 7.04
CA LEU A 123 6.51 -33.55 8.34
C LEU A 123 5.69 -32.97 9.52
N GLY A 124 4.47 -32.49 9.26
CA GLY A 124 3.50 -32.07 10.27
C GLY A 124 3.38 -30.56 10.45
N LEU A 125 4.01 -29.73 9.62
CA LEU A 125 3.91 -28.27 9.69
C LEU A 125 2.91 -27.73 8.68
N HIS A 126 1.67 -27.55 9.14
CA HIS A 126 0.59 -26.95 8.36
C HIS A 126 -0.17 -25.90 9.20
N LEU A 127 -0.86 -25.00 8.51
CA LEU A 127 -1.86 -24.11 9.09
C LEU A 127 -2.97 -24.93 9.75
N GLN A 128 -3.69 -24.34 10.71
CA GLN A 128 -4.88 -24.94 11.31
C GLN A 128 -5.99 -23.90 11.40
N TRP A 129 -6.20 -23.14 10.33
CA TRP A 129 -7.11 -21.99 10.36
C TRP A 129 -8.57 -22.40 10.23
N THR A 130 -8.88 -23.39 9.39
CA THR A 130 -10.25 -23.70 9.01
C THR A 130 -10.91 -24.76 9.90
N GLY A 131 -10.10 -25.49 10.68
CA GLY A 131 -10.54 -26.69 11.40
C GLY A 131 -10.71 -27.92 10.49
N SER A 132 -10.59 -27.76 9.18
CA SER A 132 -10.59 -28.85 8.20
C SER A 132 -9.17 -29.12 7.73
N LYS A 133 -8.64 -30.29 8.07
CA LYS A 133 -7.28 -30.72 7.67
C LYS A 133 -7.06 -30.58 6.16
N THR A 134 -8.04 -30.93 5.34
CA THR A 134 -7.90 -30.85 3.87
C THR A 134 -7.72 -29.41 3.39
N PHE A 135 -8.54 -28.48 3.87
CA PHE A 135 -8.42 -27.06 3.48
C PHE A 135 -7.15 -26.45 4.05
N ASP A 136 -6.80 -26.78 5.29
CA ASP A 136 -5.60 -26.31 5.95
C ASP A 136 -4.31 -26.73 5.22
N LEU A 137 -4.26 -27.95 4.67
CA LEU A 137 -3.16 -28.41 3.82
C LEU A 137 -3.04 -27.57 2.54
N LEU A 138 -4.15 -27.33 1.84
CA LEU A 138 -4.16 -26.54 0.60
C LEU A 138 -3.75 -25.09 0.85
N ILE A 139 -4.31 -24.48 1.91
CA ILE A 139 -3.98 -23.11 2.30
C ILE A 139 -2.51 -23.03 2.73
N SER A 140 -1.95 -24.06 3.37
CA SER A 140 -0.53 -24.08 3.76
C SER A 140 0.42 -24.02 2.56
N ILE A 141 0.14 -24.78 1.49
CA ILE A 141 0.93 -24.72 0.26
C ILE A 141 0.82 -23.33 -0.36
N LEU A 142 -0.42 -22.82 -0.49
CA LEU A 142 -0.67 -21.49 -1.05
C LEU A 142 0.04 -20.40 -0.22
N TRP A 143 0.04 -20.52 1.10
CA TRP A 143 0.66 -19.58 2.01
C TRP A 143 2.19 -19.60 1.87
N LEU A 144 2.82 -20.77 1.97
CA LEU A 144 4.27 -20.90 1.86
C LEU A 144 4.77 -20.42 0.49
N VAL A 145 4.22 -20.95 -0.60
CA VAL A 145 4.65 -20.63 -1.96
C VAL A 145 4.26 -19.19 -2.33
N GLY A 146 3.02 -18.78 -2.00
CA GLY A 146 2.50 -17.46 -2.33
C GLY A 146 3.26 -16.33 -1.63
N ILE A 147 3.53 -16.45 -0.33
CA ILE A 147 4.31 -15.44 0.41
C ILE A 147 5.78 -15.43 -0.03
N THR A 148 6.37 -16.60 -0.29
CA THR A 148 7.73 -16.70 -0.84
C THR A 148 7.85 -15.94 -2.15
N ASN A 149 6.94 -16.18 -3.09
CA ASN A 149 6.92 -15.49 -4.37
C ASN A 149 6.56 -14.01 -4.24
N ALA A 150 5.69 -13.64 -3.28
CA ALA A 150 5.35 -12.25 -3.02
C ALA A 150 6.57 -11.43 -2.58
N PHE A 151 7.43 -11.97 -1.72
CA PHE A 151 8.69 -11.30 -1.34
C PHE A 151 9.68 -11.22 -2.51
N ASN A 152 9.75 -12.24 -3.37
CA ASN A 152 10.57 -12.18 -4.57
C ASN A 152 10.14 -11.05 -5.51
N LEU A 153 8.83 -10.93 -5.77
CA LEU A 153 8.27 -9.86 -6.60
C LEU A 153 8.42 -8.46 -5.96
N LEU A 154 8.41 -8.39 -4.64
CA LEU A 154 8.57 -7.16 -3.87
C LEU A 154 10.02 -6.64 -3.89
N ASP A 155 11.02 -7.47 -4.19
CA ASP A 155 12.44 -7.09 -4.32
C ASP A 155 12.72 -6.34 -5.63
N ASN A 156 11.95 -5.30 -5.88
CA ASN A 156 12.05 -4.45 -7.08
C ASN A 156 12.62 -3.05 -6.79
N MET A 157 12.87 -2.73 -5.52
CA MET A 157 13.42 -1.44 -5.08
C MET A 157 14.33 -1.59 -3.86
N ASP A 158 15.41 -0.80 -3.84
CA ASP A 158 16.41 -0.73 -2.77
C ASP A 158 15.78 -0.65 -1.37
N GLY A 159 16.12 -1.59 -0.49
CA GLY A 159 15.65 -1.67 0.89
C GLY A 159 14.25 -2.24 1.06
N LEU A 160 13.40 -2.24 0.02
CA LEU A 160 11.95 -2.46 0.18
C LEU A 160 11.60 -3.82 0.81
N ALA A 161 12.04 -4.92 0.20
CA ALA A 161 11.68 -6.26 0.65
C ALA A 161 12.32 -6.61 2.00
N ALA A 162 13.61 -6.31 2.19
CA ALA A 162 14.30 -6.55 3.45
C ALA A 162 13.73 -5.72 4.61
N GLY A 163 13.33 -4.46 4.36
CA GLY A 163 12.74 -3.61 5.39
C GLY A 163 11.31 -3.99 5.75
N ILE A 164 10.49 -4.40 4.77
CA ILE A 164 9.16 -4.96 5.03
C ILE A 164 9.27 -6.26 5.83
N ALA A 165 10.21 -7.15 5.48
CA ALA A 165 10.50 -8.35 6.26
C ALA A 165 10.94 -8.02 7.69
N PHE A 166 11.78 -6.99 7.88
CA PHE A 166 12.22 -6.54 9.20
C PHE A 166 11.04 -6.05 10.05
N ILE A 167 10.19 -5.19 9.48
CA ILE A 167 8.99 -4.68 10.18
C ILE A 167 8.06 -5.85 10.55
N GLY A 168 7.77 -6.74 9.60
CA GLY A 168 6.93 -7.92 9.85
C GLY A 168 7.49 -8.83 10.94
N ALA A 169 8.79 -9.15 10.88
CA ALA A 169 9.46 -9.97 11.88
C ALA A 169 9.51 -9.29 13.27
N ALA A 170 9.63 -7.96 13.32
CA ALA A 170 9.61 -7.21 14.58
C ALA A 170 8.23 -7.23 15.22
N VAL A 171 7.18 -7.05 14.40
CA VAL A 171 5.78 -7.19 14.85
C VAL A 171 5.51 -8.61 15.33
N LEU A 172 6.01 -9.63 14.61
CA LEU A 172 5.91 -11.03 15.03
C LEU A 172 6.59 -11.26 16.38
N LEU A 173 7.81 -10.75 16.58
CA LEU A 173 8.53 -10.86 17.85
C LEU A 173 7.71 -10.24 19.00
N VAL A 174 7.22 -9.01 18.80
CA VAL A 174 6.40 -8.31 19.81
C VAL A 174 5.11 -9.07 20.08
N PHE A 175 4.45 -9.59 19.04
CA PHE A 175 3.24 -10.39 19.19
C PHE A 175 3.49 -11.64 20.05
N LEU A 176 4.55 -12.40 19.75
CA LEU A 176 4.90 -13.60 20.50
C LEU A 176 5.26 -13.30 21.96
N LEU A 177 5.91 -12.16 22.23
CA LEU A 177 6.25 -11.76 23.60
C LEU A 177 5.04 -11.28 24.41
N LEU A 178 4.04 -10.68 23.77
CA LEU A 178 2.87 -10.10 24.44
C LEU A 178 1.68 -11.05 24.56
N TYR A 179 1.49 -11.93 23.57
CA TYR A 179 0.23 -12.68 23.40
C TYR A 179 0.42 -14.20 23.33
N SER A 180 1.65 -14.70 23.28
CA SER A 180 1.86 -16.16 23.36
C SER A 180 1.56 -16.68 24.77
N SER A 181 0.85 -17.81 24.85
CA SER A 181 0.54 -18.49 26.12
C SER A 181 1.79 -18.95 26.88
N SER A 182 2.85 -19.30 26.16
CA SER A 182 4.11 -19.82 26.73
C SER A 182 5.32 -19.25 25.97
N VAL A 183 6.07 -18.36 26.63
CA VAL A 183 7.27 -17.76 26.02
C VAL A 183 8.39 -18.80 25.90
N LEU A 184 8.52 -19.72 26.87
CA LEU A 184 9.56 -20.76 26.85
C LEU A 184 9.35 -21.78 25.73
N GLU A 185 8.13 -22.25 25.48
CA GLU A 185 7.86 -23.23 24.40
C GLU A 185 8.10 -22.62 23.01
N ASN A 186 7.98 -21.29 22.90
CA ASN A 186 8.23 -20.55 21.66
C ASN A 186 9.65 -20.00 21.57
N MET A 187 10.55 -20.38 22.48
CA MET A 187 11.92 -19.86 22.52
C MET A 187 12.67 -20.08 21.20
N GLY A 188 12.52 -21.26 20.58
CA GLY A 188 13.14 -21.52 19.28
C GLY A 188 12.70 -20.54 18.18
N VAL A 189 11.42 -20.18 18.15
CA VAL A 189 10.88 -19.17 17.23
C VAL A 189 11.47 -17.79 17.56
N LEU A 190 11.46 -17.41 18.85
CA LEU A 190 11.96 -16.11 19.30
C LEU A 190 13.44 -15.91 18.98
N LEU A 191 14.28 -16.92 19.21
CA LEU A 191 15.71 -16.90 18.87
C LEU A 191 15.92 -16.77 17.35
N THR A 192 15.14 -17.51 16.56
CA THR A 192 15.19 -17.42 15.08
C THR A 192 14.82 -16.03 14.60
N VAL A 193 13.71 -15.46 15.11
CA VAL A 193 13.24 -14.11 14.75
C VAL A 193 14.26 -13.05 15.17
N ALA A 194 14.86 -13.17 16.36
CA ALA A 194 15.89 -12.24 16.82
C ALA A 194 17.14 -12.28 15.92
N ALA A 195 17.64 -13.46 15.58
CA ALA A 195 18.77 -13.63 14.67
C ALA A 195 18.46 -13.06 13.28
N PHE A 196 17.26 -13.34 12.77
CA PHE A 196 16.78 -12.86 11.47
C PHE A 196 16.66 -11.33 11.43
N LEU A 197 16.09 -10.72 12.47
CA LEU A 197 16.02 -9.26 12.59
C LEU A 197 17.40 -8.61 12.57
N GLY A 198 18.36 -9.18 13.30
CA GLY A 198 19.74 -8.72 13.28
C GLY A 198 20.34 -8.81 11.87
N ALA A 199 20.19 -9.97 11.23
CA ALA A 199 20.71 -10.22 9.89
C ALA A 199 20.15 -9.24 8.84
N LEU A 200 18.83 -9.04 8.85
CA LEU A 200 18.14 -8.08 7.97
C LEU A 200 18.62 -6.65 8.19
N LEU A 201 18.75 -6.22 9.45
CA LEU A 201 19.22 -4.87 9.75
C LEU A 201 20.66 -4.65 9.31
N GLY A 202 21.54 -5.64 9.51
CA GLY A 202 22.94 -5.57 9.07
C GLY A 202 23.07 -5.50 7.54
N PHE A 203 22.21 -6.22 6.82
CA PHE A 203 22.13 -6.16 5.36
C PHE A 203 21.56 -4.83 4.86
N LEU A 204 20.51 -4.32 5.52
CA LEU A 204 19.84 -3.07 5.18
C LEU A 204 20.77 -1.86 5.18
N VAL A 205 21.80 -1.84 6.03
CA VAL A 205 22.83 -0.78 6.02
C VAL A 205 23.45 -0.59 4.63
N TYR A 206 23.62 -1.67 3.86
CA TYR A 206 24.24 -1.65 2.54
C TYR A 206 23.23 -1.69 1.39
N ASN A 207 21.99 -2.12 1.66
CA ASN A 207 20.92 -2.27 0.67
C ASN A 207 19.96 -1.06 0.64
N PHE A 208 19.93 -0.22 1.69
CA PHE A 208 19.08 0.98 1.70
C PHE A 208 19.52 1.96 0.61
N ASN A 209 18.56 2.59 -0.05
CA ASN A 209 18.80 3.40 -1.24
C ASN A 209 19.83 4.54 -0.98
N PRO A 210 20.88 4.70 -1.82
CA PRO A 210 21.23 3.87 -2.97
C PRO A 210 21.91 2.56 -2.54
N ALA A 211 21.40 1.42 -3.02
CA ALA A 211 21.94 0.11 -2.69
C ALA A 211 23.35 -0.12 -3.25
N SER A 212 24.21 -0.73 -2.45
CA SER A 212 25.55 -1.18 -2.84
C SER A 212 25.63 -2.67 -3.16
N ILE A 213 24.62 -3.43 -2.72
CA ILE A 213 24.45 -4.87 -2.95
C ILE A 213 22.94 -5.21 -2.89
N PHE A 214 22.52 -6.13 -3.77
CA PHE A 214 21.19 -6.72 -3.79
C PHE A 214 21.21 -8.12 -3.20
N MET A 215 20.09 -8.54 -2.65
CA MET A 215 20.01 -9.86 -2.02
C MET A 215 19.94 -11.00 -3.02
N GLY A 216 19.42 -10.76 -4.22
CA GLY A 216 19.20 -11.79 -5.24
C GLY A 216 18.04 -12.72 -4.88
N ASP A 217 17.73 -13.66 -5.76
CA ASP A 217 16.67 -14.64 -5.56
C ASP A 217 16.99 -15.57 -4.37
N ALA A 218 18.27 -15.85 -4.09
CA ALA A 218 18.68 -16.56 -2.89
C ALA A 218 18.15 -15.91 -1.60
N GLY A 219 18.27 -14.58 -1.51
CA GLY A 219 17.84 -13.83 -0.33
C GLY A 219 16.34 -13.62 -0.28
N SER A 220 15.72 -13.21 -1.40
CA SER A 220 14.29 -12.89 -1.45
C SER A 220 13.42 -14.12 -1.18
N LEU A 221 13.78 -15.29 -1.75
CA LEU A 221 13.09 -16.56 -1.52
C LEU A 221 13.28 -17.05 -0.08
N PHE A 222 14.51 -16.98 0.45
CA PHE A 222 14.80 -17.35 1.84
C PHE A 222 13.99 -16.50 2.83
N ILE A 223 14.00 -15.17 2.67
CA ILE A 223 13.24 -14.24 3.50
C ILE A 223 11.74 -14.56 3.45
N GLY A 224 11.19 -14.69 2.24
CA GLY A 224 9.76 -14.92 2.07
C GLY A 224 9.31 -16.25 2.69
N PHE A 225 10.07 -17.33 2.45
CA PHE A 225 9.76 -18.64 2.99
C PHE A 225 9.90 -18.70 4.51
N LEU A 226 10.96 -18.08 5.07
CA LEU A 226 11.17 -18.06 6.51
C LEU A 226 10.07 -17.26 7.21
N VAL A 227 9.70 -16.08 6.70
CA VAL A 227 8.59 -15.29 7.26
C VAL A 227 7.26 -16.06 7.15
N ALA A 228 6.98 -16.70 6.01
CA ALA A 228 5.79 -17.52 5.83
C ALA A 228 5.74 -18.66 6.87
N SER A 229 6.85 -19.36 7.07
CA SER A 229 6.97 -20.47 8.00
C SER A 229 6.85 -20.04 9.47
N LEU A 230 7.47 -18.93 9.85
CA LEU A 230 7.42 -18.40 11.22
C LEU A 230 6.02 -17.87 11.57
N THR A 231 5.32 -17.25 10.62
CA THR A 231 3.94 -16.78 10.83
C THR A 231 2.93 -17.92 10.96
N MET A 232 3.21 -19.12 10.43
CA MET A 232 2.37 -20.31 10.67
C MET A 232 2.36 -20.73 12.15
N LYS A 233 3.40 -20.38 12.94
CA LYS A 233 3.49 -20.70 14.37
C LYS A 233 2.67 -19.76 15.25
N VAL A 234 2.06 -18.71 14.68
CA VAL A 234 1.26 -17.69 15.39
C VAL A 234 -0.15 -18.20 15.76
N GLN A 235 -0.32 -19.50 15.99
CA GLN A 235 -1.62 -20.11 16.26
C GLN A 235 -1.89 -20.09 17.77
N GLY A 236 -2.75 -19.16 18.20
CA GLY A 236 -3.24 -19.07 19.56
C GLY A 236 -4.37 -20.05 19.84
N GLY A 237 -4.04 -21.23 20.35
CA GLY A 237 -4.98 -22.18 20.97
C GLY A 237 -6.00 -22.84 20.01
N GLU A 238 -6.60 -23.93 20.47
CA GLU A 238 -7.61 -24.68 19.70
C GLU A 238 -8.76 -23.76 19.24
N ILE A 239 -9.02 -23.76 17.94
CA ILE A 239 -10.14 -23.03 17.30
C ILE A 239 -11.48 -23.73 17.57
N ALA A 240 -11.45 -24.99 18.02
CA ALA A 240 -12.63 -25.79 18.29
C ALA A 240 -13.52 -25.11 19.36
N GLY A 241 -14.71 -24.68 18.93
CA GLY A 241 -15.74 -24.10 19.81
C GLY A 241 -15.73 -22.58 19.97
N ARG A 242 -14.84 -21.83 19.31
CA ARG A 242 -14.83 -20.35 19.35
C ARG A 242 -15.43 -19.76 18.07
N GLY A 243 -16.36 -18.81 18.23
CA GLY A 243 -17.16 -18.25 17.11
C GLY A 243 -16.34 -17.52 16.02
N ILE A 244 -17.02 -17.18 14.91
CA ILE A 244 -16.44 -16.57 13.68
C ILE A 244 -15.53 -15.36 13.96
N LEU A 245 -15.83 -14.54 14.97
CA LEU A 245 -15.03 -13.37 15.32
C LEU A 245 -13.63 -13.73 15.85
N HIS A 246 -13.48 -14.87 16.55
CA HIS A 246 -12.18 -15.37 17.01
C HIS A 246 -11.33 -15.87 15.84
N LEU A 247 -11.97 -16.54 14.87
CA LEU A 247 -11.31 -17.00 13.64
C LEU A 247 -10.70 -15.83 12.86
N ILE A 248 -11.41 -14.70 12.77
CA ILE A 248 -10.91 -13.48 12.13
C ILE A 248 -9.63 -13.00 12.80
N SER A 249 -9.58 -12.96 14.14
CA SER A 249 -8.37 -12.54 14.86
C SER A 249 -7.18 -13.47 14.64
N VAL A 250 -7.39 -14.79 14.63
CA VAL A 250 -6.33 -15.79 14.41
C VAL A 250 -5.72 -15.67 13.01
N ILE A 251 -6.55 -15.43 11.99
CA ILE A 251 -6.10 -15.31 10.60
C ILE A 251 -5.52 -13.90 10.31
N ALA A 252 -6.07 -12.86 10.93
CA ALA A 252 -5.68 -11.48 10.65
C ALA A 252 -4.22 -11.19 11.00
N VAL A 253 -3.69 -11.77 12.09
CA VAL A 253 -2.33 -11.45 12.55
C VAL A 253 -1.26 -11.89 11.54
N PRO A 254 -1.19 -13.15 11.08
CA PRO A 254 -0.29 -13.56 10.00
C PRO A 254 -0.44 -12.70 8.74
N ILE A 255 -1.67 -12.42 8.31
CA ILE A 255 -1.93 -11.59 7.12
C ILE A 255 -1.37 -10.19 7.29
N PHE A 256 -1.53 -9.58 8.45
CA PHE A 256 -1.05 -8.22 8.68
C PHE A 256 0.47 -8.12 8.81
N ILE A 257 1.13 -9.17 9.28
CA ILE A 257 2.59 -9.24 9.32
C ILE A 257 3.19 -9.19 7.90
N VAL A 258 2.54 -9.86 6.93
CA VAL A 258 2.96 -9.88 5.52
C VAL A 258 2.02 -9.10 4.60
N PHE A 259 1.42 -8.03 5.13
CA PHE A 259 0.36 -7.31 4.44
C PHE A 259 0.79 -6.71 3.10
N ILE A 260 1.93 -6.02 3.06
CA ILE A 260 2.41 -5.37 1.83
C ILE A 260 2.75 -6.37 0.72
N PRO A 261 3.48 -7.49 0.97
CA PRO A 261 3.70 -8.52 -0.05
C PRO A 261 2.38 -9.06 -0.64
N ILE A 262 1.40 -9.37 0.21
CA ILE A 262 0.08 -9.86 -0.23
C ILE A 262 -0.63 -8.80 -1.07
N LEU A 263 -0.68 -7.57 -0.56
CA LEU A 263 -1.40 -6.46 -1.16
C LEU A 263 -0.83 -6.11 -2.53
N ASP A 264 0.49 -5.96 -2.65
CA ASP A 264 1.16 -5.61 -3.89
C ASP A 264 1.02 -6.71 -4.95
N THR A 265 1.25 -7.97 -4.57
CA THR A 265 1.12 -9.12 -5.49
C THR A 265 -0.32 -9.27 -5.98
N THR A 266 -1.29 -9.13 -5.08
CA THR A 266 -2.72 -9.18 -5.43
C THR A 266 -3.10 -8.03 -6.35
N PHE A 267 -2.65 -6.82 -6.03
CA PHE A 267 -2.93 -5.61 -6.81
C PHE A 267 -2.36 -5.70 -8.23
N VAL A 268 -1.10 -6.12 -8.37
CA VAL A 268 -0.45 -6.32 -9.67
C VAL A 268 -1.16 -7.42 -10.46
N SER A 269 -1.51 -8.54 -9.82
CA SER A 269 -2.22 -9.65 -10.47
C SER A 269 -3.59 -9.23 -11.00
N ILE A 270 -4.37 -8.51 -10.19
CA ILE A 270 -5.70 -8.02 -10.58
C ILE A 270 -5.58 -7.00 -11.72
N THR A 271 -4.69 -6.01 -11.59
CA THR A 271 -4.53 -4.97 -12.61
C THR A 271 -4.08 -5.57 -13.94
N ARG A 272 -3.08 -6.47 -13.95
CA ARG A 272 -2.65 -7.18 -15.16
C ARG A 272 -3.78 -7.96 -15.82
N LYS A 273 -4.57 -8.71 -15.04
CA LYS A 273 -5.73 -9.46 -15.56
C LYS A 273 -6.78 -8.55 -16.19
N LEU A 274 -7.07 -7.40 -15.56
CA LEU A 274 -8.02 -6.41 -16.09
C LEU A 274 -7.54 -5.78 -17.41
N PHE A 275 -6.23 -5.66 -17.61
CA PHE A 275 -5.62 -5.11 -18.84
C PHE A 275 -5.15 -6.19 -19.83
N GLY A 276 -5.51 -7.47 -19.62
CA GLY A 276 -5.16 -8.57 -20.51
C GLY A 276 -3.66 -8.89 -20.60
N ARG A 277 -2.89 -8.60 -19.55
CA ARG A 277 -1.44 -8.88 -19.45
C ARG A 277 -1.17 -10.14 -18.64
N SER A 278 -0.07 -10.83 -18.95
CA SER A 278 0.35 -12.01 -18.19
C SER A 278 0.78 -11.65 -16.76
N ILE A 279 0.34 -12.44 -15.77
CA ILE A 279 0.71 -12.27 -14.36
C ILE A 279 2.19 -12.64 -14.13
N SER A 280 2.75 -13.58 -14.91
CA SER A 280 4.10 -14.12 -14.72
C SER A 280 5.23 -13.27 -15.30
N GLN A 281 4.93 -12.22 -16.05
CA GLN A 281 5.95 -11.34 -16.62
C GLN A 281 6.42 -10.30 -15.59
N GLY A 282 7.73 -10.08 -15.47
CA GLY A 282 8.26 -8.98 -14.67
C GLY A 282 7.90 -7.62 -15.26
N GLY A 283 7.58 -6.63 -14.43
CA GLY A 283 7.12 -5.31 -14.89
C GLY A 283 7.30 -4.21 -13.85
N ARG A 284 7.16 -2.94 -14.27
CA ARG A 284 7.25 -1.75 -13.42
C ARG A 284 5.89 -1.33 -12.82
N ASP A 285 4.91 -2.22 -12.75
CA ASP A 285 3.53 -1.93 -12.35
C ASP A 285 3.23 -2.16 -10.87
N HIS A 286 4.25 -2.51 -10.09
CA HIS A 286 4.19 -2.60 -8.63
C HIS A 286 3.83 -1.25 -7.97
N SER A 287 3.27 -1.32 -6.77
CA SER A 287 2.85 -0.16 -5.98
C SER A 287 4.00 0.81 -5.75
N SER A 288 5.20 0.27 -5.53
CA SER A 288 6.46 0.99 -5.35
C SER A 288 6.79 1.89 -6.55
N HIS A 289 6.73 1.35 -7.77
CA HIS A 289 6.94 2.09 -9.01
C HIS A 289 5.80 3.06 -9.34
N ARG A 290 4.54 2.71 -9.03
CA ARG A 290 3.41 3.63 -9.20
C ARG A 290 3.56 4.86 -8.30
N LEU A 291 4.01 4.69 -7.06
CA LEU A 291 4.33 5.82 -6.17
C LEU A 291 5.41 6.72 -6.78
N VAL A 292 6.47 6.14 -7.36
CA VAL A 292 7.48 6.92 -8.08
C VAL A 292 6.87 7.66 -9.28
N ALA A 293 5.96 7.01 -10.03
CA ALA A 293 5.26 7.63 -11.17
C ALA A 293 4.31 8.78 -10.77
N VAL A 294 3.80 8.78 -9.53
CA VAL A 294 3.06 9.92 -8.93
C VAL A 294 3.98 11.11 -8.63
N GLY A 295 5.28 10.88 -8.45
CA GLY A 295 6.28 11.93 -8.18
C GLY A 295 7.06 11.75 -6.87
N PHE A 296 6.91 10.61 -6.19
CA PHE A 296 7.74 10.27 -5.04
C PHE A 296 9.17 9.91 -5.48
N SER A 297 10.16 10.23 -4.66
CA SER A 297 11.48 9.60 -4.82
C SER A 297 11.42 8.15 -4.35
N GLU A 298 12.33 7.31 -4.84
CA GLU A 298 12.40 5.89 -4.46
C GLU A 298 12.42 5.71 -2.93
N ARG A 299 13.29 6.45 -2.23
CA ARG A 299 13.34 6.49 -0.76
C ARG A 299 11.98 6.80 -0.13
N LYS A 300 11.26 7.82 -0.63
CA LYS A 300 9.97 8.20 -0.05
C LYS A 300 8.89 7.16 -0.33
N ALA A 301 8.92 6.52 -1.50
CA ALA A 301 8.00 5.42 -1.81
C ALA A 301 8.22 4.23 -0.85
N VAL A 302 9.47 3.83 -0.62
CA VAL A 302 9.80 2.77 0.35
C VAL A 302 9.37 3.14 1.76
N MET A 303 9.68 4.37 2.23
CA MET A 303 9.27 4.84 3.56
C MET A 303 7.74 4.86 3.74
N LEU A 304 6.99 5.19 2.68
CA LEU A 304 5.53 5.15 2.73
C LEU A 304 5.02 3.71 2.86
N LEU A 305 5.59 2.77 2.11
CA LEU A 305 5.25 1.34 2.21
C LEU A 305 5.63 0.76 3.57
N TYR A 306 6.75 1.19 4.16
CA TYR A 306 7.08 0.88 5.56
C TYR A 306 6.03 1.43 6.53
N GLY A 307 5.54 2.66 6.29
CA GLY A 307 4.43 3.25 7.05
C GLY A 307 3.18 2.38 7.04
N PHE A 308 2.75 1.89 5.87
CA PHE A 308 1.62 0.97 5.77
C PHE A 308 1.90 -0.39 6.44
N SER A 309 3.13 -0.91 6.33
CA SER A 309 3.54 -2.16 7.00
C SER A 309 3.49 -2.02 8.54
N MET A 310 3.98 -0.90 9.08
CA MET A 310 3.92 -0.60 10.51
C MET A 310 2.48 -0.40 10.98
N ALA A 311 1.65 0.30 10.20
CA ALA A 311 0.23 0.46 10.51
C ALA A 311 -0.51 -0.89 10.53
N SER A 312 -0.22 -1.78 9.58
CA SER A 312 -0.75 -3.15 9.54
C SER A 312 -0.32 -3.94 10.79
N GLY A 313 0.97 -3.88 11.12
CA GLY A 313 1.50 -4.55 12.30
C GLY A 313 0.93 -4.02 13.61
N ALA A 314 0.76 -2.71 13.73
CA ALA A 314 0.08 -2.10 14.87
C ALA A 314 -1.38 -2.55 14.96
N MET A 315 -2.09 -2.65 13.83
CA MET A 315 -3.45 -3.20 13.78
C MET A 315 -3.50 -4.64 14.33
N ALA A 316 -2.53 -5.48 13.93
CA ALA A 316 -2.41 -6.86 14.41
C ALA A 316 -2.22 -6.95 15.93
N LEU A 317 -1.51 -6.00 16.54
CA LEU A 317 -1.30 -5.95 17.98
C LEU A 317 -2.48 -5.33 18.75
N ILE A 318 -3.11 -4.29 18.19
CA ILE A 318 -4.20 -3.55 18.84
C ILE A 318 -5.48 -4.38 18.87
N ILE A 319 -5.80 -5.10 17.78
CA ILE A 319 -7.04 -5.89 17.69
C ILE A 319 -7.16 -6.95 18.79
N GLN A 320 -6.03 -7.42 19.33
CA GLN A 320 -5.96 -8.38 20.44
C GLN A 320 -6.39 -7.78 21.78
N ARG A 321 -6.39 -6.45 21.93
CA ARG A 321 -6.78 -5.74 23.17
C ARG A 321 -8.19 -5.16 23.12
N LEU A 322 -8.78 -5.10 21.93
CA LEU A 322 -10.10 -4.53 21.73
C LEU A 322 -11.17 -5.61 21.89
N SER A 323 -12.39 -5.18 22.19
CA SER A 323 -13.54 -6.07 22.03
C SER A 323 -13.63 -6.49 20.56
N PRO A 324 -14.02 -7.73 20.24
CA PRO A 324 -14.07 -8.22 18.86
C PRO A 324 -14.98 -7.35 17.99
N TYR A 325 -16.03 -6.76 18.59
CA TYR A 325 -16.93 -5.87 17.88
C TYR A 325 -16.28 -4.54 17.49
N VAL A 326 -15.54 -3.89 18.40
CA VAL A 326 -14.79 -2.66 18.11
C VAL A 326 -13.62 -2.95 17.16
N GLY A 327 -12.93 -4.07 17.37
CA GLY A 327 -11.88 -4.55 16.49
C GLY A 327 -12.35 -4.69 15.04
N LEU A 328 -13.56 -5.23 14.81
CA LEU A 328 -14.15 -5.33 13.47
C LEU A 328 -14.38 -3.97 12.80
N VAL A 329 -14.84 -2.96 13.55
CA VAL A 329 -15.02 -1.60 13.00
C VAL A 329 -13.70 -0.99 12.58
N ILE A 330 -12.71 -1.01 13.47
CA ILE A 330 -11.40 -0.41 13.23
C ILE A 330 -10.69 -1.14 12.08
N LEU A 331 -10.78 -2.47 12.05
CA LEU A 331 -10.30 -3.31 10.94
C LEU A 331 -10.96 -2.90 9.62
N SER A 332 -12.28 -2.77 9.58
CA SER A 332 -13.01 -2.42 8.36
C SER A 332 -12.64 -1.03 7.85
N LEU A 333 -12.53 -0.04 8.74
CA LEU A 333 -12.10 1.32 8.40
C LEU A 333 -10.67 1.34 7.85
N TYR A 334 -9.76 0.58 8.47
CA TYR A 334 -8.38 0.45 8.00
C TYR A 334 -8.31 -0.17 6.60
N LEU A 335 -9.03 -1.28 6.38
CA LEU A 335 -9.07 -1.94 5.08
C LEU A 335 -9.69 -1.05 4.00
N LEU A 336 -10.76 -0.29 4.31
CA LEU A 336 -11.33 0.69 3.39
C LEU A 336 -10.31 1.76 3.01
N PHE A 337 -9.57 2.31 3.98
CA PHE A 337 -8.50 3.28 3.72
C PHE A 337 -7.43 2.72 2.78
N VAL A 338 -6.95 1.49 3.04
CA VAL A 338 -5.98 0.82 2.17
C VAL A 338 -6.55 0.60 0.76
N VAL A 339 -7.78 0.09 0.66
CA VAL A 339 -8.43 -0.15 -0.64
C VAL A 339 -8.55 1.14 -1.44
N PHE A 340 -8.98 2.25 -0.85
CA PHE A 340 -9.05 3.54 -1.55
C PHE A 340 -7.68 4.01 -2.04
N PHE A 341 -6.65 3.87 -1.21
CA PHE A 341 -5.29 4.24 -1.57
C PHE A 341 -4.74 3.40 -2.73
N TRP A 342 -4.98 2.09 -2.73
CA TRP A 342 -4.52 1.20 -3.82
C TRP A 342 -5.35 1.36 -5.10
N ILE A 343 -6.67 1.63 -5.00
CA ILE A 343 -7.48 2.03 -6.16
C ILE A 343 -6.92 3.31 -6.78
N TYR A 344 -6.53 4.29 -5.95
CA TYR A 344 -5.88 5.52 -6.43
C TYR A 344 -4.58 5.21 -7.19
N LEU A 345 -3.69 4.38 -6.62
CA LEU A 345 -2.47 3.95 -7.31
C LEU A 345 -2.75 3.20 -8.62
N GLY A 346 -3.84 2.43 -8.66
CA GLY A 346 -4.32 1.75 -9.88
C GLY A 346 -4.52 2.67 -11.07
N LYS A 347 -4.90 3.93 -10.83
CA LYS A 347 -5.13 4.95 -11.87
C LYS A 347 -3.84 5.52 -12.46
N VAL A 348 -2.73 5.43 -11.72
CA VAL A 348 -1.45 5.98 -12.13
C VAL A 348 -0.91 5.16 -13.30
N ARG A 349 -0.80 5.78 -14.47
CA ARG A 349 -0.28 5.12 -15.68
C ARG A 349 1.24 5.04 -15.58
N VAL A 350 1.78 3.82 -15.59
CA VAL A 350 3.24 3.57 -15.55
C VAL A 350 3.84 3.30 -16.94
N TYR A 351 3.03 2.82 -17.88
CA TYR A 351 3.44 2.61 -19.27
C TYR A 351 2.78 3.66 -20.16
N GLU A 352 3.55 4.26 -21.06
CA GLU A 352 3.01 4.95 -22.23
C GLU A 352 2.40 3.87 -23.12
N GLU A 353 1.07 3.75 -23.14
CA GLU A 353 0.41 2.91 -24.13
C GLU A 353 0.57 3.59 -25.49
N GLU A 354 1.10 2.84 -26.48
CA GLU A 354 0.84 3.16 -27.88
C GLU A 354 -0.67 3.33 -28.04
N SER A 355 -1.07 4.45 -28.64
CA SER A 355 -2.45 4.86 -28.79
C SER A 355 -3.33 3.67 -29.19
N ILE A 356 -4.38 3.43 -28.41
CA ILE A 356 -5.41 2.39 -28.60
C ILE A 356 -5.98 2.40 -30.04
N LEU A 357 -5.81 3.51 -30.78
CA LEU A 357 -6.11 3.67 -32.20
C LEU A 357 -5.32 2.75 -33.16
N SER A 358 -4.23 2.10 -32.74
CA SER A 358 -3.46 1.18 -33.60
C SER A 358 -4.01 -0.27 -33.61
N ARG A 359 -4.85 -0.65 -32.63
CA ARG A 359 -5.52 -1.96 -32.62
C ARG A 359 -6.80 -1.91 -33.46
N LYS A 360 -6.67 -2.11 -34.77
CA LYS A 360 -7.76 -2.53 -35.66
C LYS A 360 -8.22 -3.95 -35.28
N GLN A 361 -9.01 -4.07 -34.23
CA GLN A 361 -9.96 -5.20 -34.01
C GLN A 361 -10.87 -4.79 -32.85
N GLY A 362 -12.18 -4.87 -33.05
CA GLY A 362 -13.21 -4.21 -32.25
C GLY A 362 -13.09 -4.39 -30.73
N ILE A 363 -12.84 -3.28 -30.01
CA ILE A 363 -12.84 -3.20 -28.55
C ILE A 363 -13.93 -2.23 -28.07
N THR A 364 -15.17 -2.43 -28.53
CA THR A 364 -16.34 -1.75 -27.96
C THR A 364 -16.97 -2.41 -26.70
N PRO A 365 -16.61 -3.62 -26.21
CA PRO A 365 -17.19 -4.11 -24.96
C PRO A 365 -16.45 -3.64 -23.69
N VAL A 366 -15.14 -3.37 -23.73
CA VAL A 366 -14.33 -3.12 -22.51
C VAL A 366 -14.65 -1.77 -21.83
N LEU A 367 -14.90 -0.71 -22.60
CA LEU A 367 -15.25 0.60 -22.04
C LEU A 367 -16.65 0.62 -21.41
N VAL A 368 -17.62 -0.07 -22.03
CA VAL A 368 -18.98 -0.25 -21.48
C VAL A 368 -18.96 -1.16 -20.26
N GLU A 369 -18.16 -2.22 -20.28
CA GLU A 369 -17.99 -3.15 -19.16
C GLU A 369 -17.26 -2.50 -17.98
N ILE A 370 -16.25 -1.65 -18.21
CA ILE A 370 -15.60 -0.86 -17.15
C ILE A 370 -16.59 0.13 -16.53
N THR A 371 -17.48 0.74 -17.31
CA THR A 371 -18.45 1.73 -16.80
C THR A 371 -19.55 1.06 -15.98
N TYR A 372 -20.05 -0.10 -16.41
CA TYR A 372 -21.01 -0.90 -15.63
C TYR A 372 -20.37 -1.47 -14.35
N ARG A 373 -19.14 -2.00 -14.45
CA ARG A 373 -18.36 -2.46 -13.27
C ARG A 373 -18.12 -1.34 -12.26
N ARG A 374 -17.90 -0.10 -12.70
CA ARG A 374 -17.74 1.05 -11.78
C ARG A 374 -18.98 1.32 -10.95
N ARG A 375 -20.18 1.36 -11.55
CA ARG A 375 -21.44 1.53 -10.80
C ARG A 375 -21.69 0.40 -9.82
N LEU A 376 -21.41 -0.83 -10.25
CA LEU A 376 -21.55 -2.02 -9.40
C LEU A 376 -20.61 -1.93 -8.18
N LEU A 377 -19.37 -1.47 -8.38
CA LEU A 377 -18.42 -1.23 -7.28
C LEU A 377 -18.88 -0.11 -6.33
N GLU A 378 -19.51 0.96 -6.82
CA GLU A 378 -20.08 2.01 -5.97
C GLU A 378 -21.23 1.49 -5.09
N VAL A 379 -22.11 0.67 -5.64
CA VAL A 379 -23.21 0.05 -4.89
C VAL A 379 -22.66 -0.94 -3.85
N LEU A 380 -21.67 -1.76 -4.21
CA LEU A 380 -21.01 -2.67 -3.26
C LEU A 380 -20.28 -1.92 -2.15
N LEU A 381 -19.62 -0.80 -2.48
CA LEU A 381 -18.99 0.06 -1.48
C LEU A 381 -20.04 0.64 -0.53
N ASP A 382 -21.14 1.17 -1.06
CA ASP A 382 -22.21 1.72 -0.23
C ASP A 382 -22.85 0.65 0.65
N LEU A 383 -23.01 -0.59 0.17
CA LEU A 383 -23.46 -1.72 0.98
C LEU A 383 -22.54 -1.93 2.20
N VAL A 384 -21.23 -1.89 1.99
CA VAL A 384 -20.23 -2.01 3.08
C VAL A 384 -20.31 -0.80 4.01
N LEU A 385 -20.38 0.42 3.48
CA LEU A 385 -20.43 1.66 4.28
C LEU A 385 -21.69 1.73 5.13
N VAL A 386 -22.86 1.36 4.58
CA VAL A 386 -24.13 1.30 5.32
C VAL A 386 -24.06 0.28 6.43
N SER A 387 -23.59 -0.94 6.11
CA SER A 387 -23.45 -2.00 7.10
C SER A 387 -22.51 -1.58 8.23
N LEU A 388 -21.37 -0.97 7.88
CA LEU A 388 -20.38 -0.49 8.84
C LEU A 388 -20.89 0.69 9.68
N ALA A 389 -21.54 1.68 9.06
CA ALA A 389 -22.11 2.83 9.75
C ALA A 389 -23.21 2.38 10.73
N TYR A 390 -24.08 1.47 10.30
CA TYR A 390 -25.18 0.98 11.14
C TYR A 390 -24.68 0.14 12.31
N TYR A 391 -23.73 -0.77 12.05
CA TYR A 391 -23.08 -1.56 13.08
C TYR A 391 -22.33 -0.66 14.09
N THR A 392 -21.62 0.36 13.61
CA THR A 392 -20.94 1.34 14.46
C THR A 392 -21.94 2.17 15.28
N ALA A 393 -23.10 2.52 14.71
CA ALA A 393 -24.14 3.25 15.43
C ALA A 393 -24.71 2.46 16.61
N TYR A 394 -24.92 1.14 16.45
CA TYR A 394 -25.27 0.28 17.58
C TYR A 394 -24.17 0.21 18.63
N LEU A 395 -22.90 0.05 18.21
CA LEU A 395 -21.79 0.00 19.16
C LEU A 395 -21.65 1.28 19.97
N LEU A 396 -21.76 2.45 19.33
CA LEU A 396 -21.71 3.73 20.03
C LEU A 396 -22.92 3.91 20.94
N ARG A 397 -24.12 3.49 20.50
CA ARG A 397 -25.33 3.63 21.32
C ARG A 397 -25.29 2.81 22.60
N PHE A 398 -24.73 1.60 22.52
CA PHE A 398 -24.72 0.61 23.60
C PHE A 398 -23.32 0.41 24.20
N GLU A 399 -22.45 1.43 24.10
CA GLU A 399 -21.15 1.49 24.76
C GLU A 399 -20.27 0.25 24.50
N GLY A 400 -20.34 -0.28 23.28
CA GLY A 400 -19.58 -1.46 22.84
C GLY A 400 -20.24 -2.82 23.11
N ASN A 401 -21.39 -2.86 23.79
CA ASN A 401 -22.12 -4.10 24.07
C ASN A 401 -23.25 -4.35 23.05
N LEU A 402 -22.91 -5.05 21.96
CA LEU A 402 -23.85 -5.36 20.89
C LEU A 402 -24.77 -6.57 21.20
N GLN A 403 -24.36 -7.47 22.11
CA GLN A 403 -24.98 -8.79 22.25
C GLN A 403 -26.48 -8.73 22.57
N LEU A 404 -26.87 -7.85 23.50
CA LEU A 404 -28.26 -7.74 23.95
C LEU A 404 -29.21 -7.23 22.85
N ASN A 405 -28.70 -6.49 21.88
CA ASN A 405 -29.49 -5.85 20.83
C ASN A 405 -29.17 -6.38 19.42
N PHE A 406 -28.41 -7.48 19.33
CA PHE A 406 -27.95 -8.02 18.06
C PHE A 406 -29.11 -8.55 17.20
N ASP A 407 -30.13 -9.15 17.83
CA ASP A 407 -31.34 -9.61 17.13
C ASP A 407 -32.09 -8.43 16.47
N MET A 408 -32.22 -7.31 17.19
CA MET A 408 -32.84 -6.11 16.64
C MET A 408 -32.00 -5.52 15.51
N PHE A 409 -30.68 -5.49 15.65
CA PHE A 409 -29.76 -5.10 14.58
C PHE A 409 -29.95 -5.95 13.32
N LEU A 410 -30.00 -7.28 13.44
CA LEU A 410 -30.17 -8.19 12.31
C LEU A 410 -31.54 -8.01 11.63
N LYS A 411 -32.60 -7.75 12.40
CA LYS A 411 -33.95 -7.50 11.84
C LYS A 411 -34.04 -6.21 11.04
N SER A 412 -33.36 -5.15 11.46
CA SER A 412 -33.42 -3.84 10.78
C SER A 412 -32.33 -3.63 9.72
N LEU A 413 -31.24 -4.41 9.73
CA LEU A 413 -30.14 -4.27 8.77
C LEU A 413 -30.57 -4.43 7.29
N PRO A 414 -31.39 -5.43 6.89
CA PRO A 414 -31.84 -5.52 5.50
C PRO A 414 -32.71 -4.32 5.08
N VAL A 415 -33.53 -3.81 6.01
CA VAL A 415 -34.40 -2.66 5.76
C VAL A 415 -33.58 -1.39 5.52
N ILE A 416 -32.56 -1.14 6.35
CA ILE A 416 -31.74 0.06 6.20
C ILE A 416 -30.88 0.02 4.93
N ILE A 417 -30.35 -1.16 4.57
CA ILE A 417 -29.63 -1.38 3.32
C ILE A 417 -30.54 -1.09 2.12
N ALA A 418 -31.74 -1.69 2.10
CA ALA A 418 -32.68 -1.51 1.01
C ALA A 418 -33.11 -0.03 0.87
N ALA A 419 -33.49 0.60 1.98
CA ALA A 419 -33.90 2.00 1.99
C ALA A 419 -32.77 2.94 1.54
N GLN A 420 -31.52 2.68 1.96
CA GLN A 420 -30.38 3.48 1.54
C GLN A 420 -30.09 3.33 0.06
N ILE A 421 -30.04 2.10 -0.47
CA ILE A 421 -29.75 1.89 -1.90
C ILE A 421 -30.84 2.51 -2.78
N VAL A 422 -32.12 2.32 -2.44
CA VAL A 422 -33.26 2.90 -3.16
C VAL A 422 -33.20 4.43 -3.14
N SER A 423 -32.93 5.02 -1.98
CA SER A 423 -32.83 6.47 -1.87
C SER A 423 -31.63 7.02 -2.65
N SER A 424 -30.44 6.42 -2.49
CA SER A 424 -29.24 6.81 -3.24
C SER A 424 -29.47 6.75 -4.76
N TYR A 425 -30.22 5.76 -5.24
CA TYR A 425 -30.63 5.67 -6.64
C TYR A 425 -31.54 6.84 -7.06
N PHE A 426 -32.58 7.14 -6.26
CA PHE A 426 -33.54 8.20 -6.56
C PHE A 426 -32.90 9.60 -6.59
N PHE A 427 -32.07 9.91 -5.60
CA PHE A 427 -31.34 11.18 -5.52
C PHE A 427 -30.13 11.27 -6.45
N GLY A 428 -29.92 10.27 -7.32
CA GLY A 428 -28.92 10.33 -8.38
C GLY A 428 -27.48 10.20 -7.92
N VAL A 429 -27.23 9.63 -6.73
CA VAL A 429 -25.89 9.38 -6.19
C VAL A 429 -25.04 8.57 -7.19
N TYR A 430 -25.66 7.59 -7.86
CA TYR A 430 -25.01 6.72 -8.84
C TYR A 430 -25.01 7.27 -10.28
N LYS A 431 -25.54 8.48 -10.49
CA LYS A 431 -25.55 9.14 -11.81
C LYS A 431 -24.28 9.97 -12.04
N GLY A 432 -23.61 10.43 -10.98
CA GLY A 432 -22.40 11.23 -11.06
C GLY A 432 -21.15 10.43 -11.40
N VAL A 433 -20.14 11.10 -11.98
CA VAL A 433 -18.80 10.53 -12.11
C VAL A 433 -18.07 10.71 -10.79
N TRP A 434 -17.82 9.61 -10.07
CA TRP A 434 -17.18 9.60 -8.74
C TRP A 434 -15.90 10.48 -8.67
N GLU A 435 -15.11 10.51 -9.75
CA GLU A 435 -13.83 11.23 -9.84
C GLU A 435 -13.96 12.75 -9.94
N SER A 436 -15.14 13.28 -10.29
CA SER A 436 -15.39 14.72 -10.39
C SER A 436 -16.37 15.21 -9.34
N THR A 437 -16.59 14.45 -8.27
CA THR A 437 -17.53 14.83 -7.21
C THR A 437 -17.13 16.20 -6.67
N ASP A 438 -18.04 17.17 -6.79
CA ASP A 438 -17.85 18.50 -6.27
C ASP A 438 -18.55 18.70 -4.93
N VAL A 439 -18.15 19.74 -4.19
CA VAL A 439 -18.74 20.02 -2.87
C VAL A 439 -20.25 20.21 -2.97
N ASN A 440 -20.71 20.73 -4.11
CA ASN A 440 -22.13 20.91 -4.41
C ASN A 440 -22.94 19.59 -4.40
N ASN A 441 -22.30 18.45 -4.66
CA ASN A 441 -22.96 17.14 -4.63
C ASN A 441 -23.16 16.60 -3.19
N LEU A 442 -22.52 17.21 -2.17
CA LEU A 442 -22.72 16.79 -0.77
C LEU A 442 -24.17 17.00 -0.32
N ILE A 443 -24.85 17.99 -0.89
CA ILE A 443 -26.26 18.26 -0.59
C ILE A 443 -27.13 17.06 -1.00
N ASP A 444 -26.87 16.49 -2.18
CA ASP A 444 -27.64 15.35 -2.67
C ASP A 444 -27.34 14.07 -1.89
N TYR A 445 -26.10 13.91 -1.40
CA TYR A 445 -25.75 12.85 -0.45
C TYR A 445 -26.49 13.01 0.87
N GLY A 446 -26.55 14.23 1.41
CA GLY A 446 -27.33 14.55 2.61
C GLY A 446 -28.82 14.24 2.43
N LYS A 447 -29.42 14.61 1.30
CA LYS A 447 -30.83 14.28 0.97
C LYS A 447 -31.04 12.78 0.88
N ALA A 448 -30.13 12.04 0.23
CA ALA A 448 -30.22 10.59 0.08
C ALA A 448 -30.18 9.88 1.45
N VAL A 449 -29.19 10.20 2.29
CA VAL A 449 -29.06 9.58 3.62
C VAL A 449 -30.23 9.96 4.54
N THR A 450 -30.69 11.21 4.49
CA THR A 450 -31.83 11.68 5.30
C THR A 450 -33.11 10.96 4.92
N SER A 451 -33.46 10.95 3.63
CA SER A 451 -34.66 10.25 3.14
C SER A 451 -34.59 8.74 3.35
N ALA A 452 -33.43 8.11 3.21
CA ALA A 452 -33.23 6.69 3.53
C ALA A 452 -33.49 6.39 5.01
N THR A 453 -32.99 7.25 5.90
CA THR A 453 -33.17 7.10 7.35
C THR A 453 -34.64 7.27 7.72
N VAL A 454 -35.33 8.27 7.16
CA VAL A 454 -36.77 8.49 7.37
C VAL A 454 -37.57 7.31 6.84
N LEU A 455 -37.30 6.84 5.62
CA LEU A 455 -37.95 5.68 5.02
C LEU A 455 -37.77 4.43 5.88
N THR A 456 -36.56 4.20 6.41
CA THR A 456 -36.28 3.10 7.33
C THR A 456 -37.12 3.20 8.60
N ILE A 457 -37.19 4.38 9.21
CA ILE A 457 -38.00 4.62 10.43
C ILE A 457 -39.49 4.35 10.14
N LEU A 458 -40.02 4.82 9.00
CA LEU A 458 -41.41 4.59 8.61
C LEU A 458 -41.71 3.11 8.38
N ILE A 459 -40.83 2.38 7.71
CA ILE A 459 -40.98 0.93 7.49
C ILE A 459 -40.96 0.18 8.84
N LEU A 460 -40.02 0.49 9.73
CA LEU A 460 -39.94 -0.14 11.05
C LEU A 460 -41.12 0.23 11.96
N LEU A 461 -41.65 1.44 11.83
CA LEU A 461 -42.88 1.84 12.50
C LEU A 461 -44.08 1.03 11.99
N GLY A 462 -44.20 0.82 10.68
CA GLY A 462 -45.28 0.03 10.08
C GLY A 462 -45.22 -1.45 10.44
N LEU A 463 -44.03 -2.07 10.34
CA LEU A 463 -43.86 -3.52 10.52
C LEU A 463 -43.76 -3.93 12.00
N TYR A 464 -43.05 -3.14 12.81
CA TYR A 464 -42.69 -3.52 14.18
C TYR A 464 -43.21 -2.55 15.23
N ARG A 465 -43.96 -1.51 14.84
CA ARG A 465 -44.40 -0.42 15.72
C ARG A 465 -43.24 0.22 16.50
N PHE A 466 -42.03 0.15 15.93
CA PHE A 466 -40.78 0.60 16.55
C PHE A 466 -40.48 -0.07 17.92
N ALA A 467 -41.11 -1.20 18.24
CA ALA A 467 -40.94 -1.89 19.51
C ALA A 467 -39.52 -2.45 19.67
N GLY A 468 -38.83 -2.03 20.73
CA GLY A 468 -37.46 -2.43 21.06
C GLY A 468 -36.36 -1.85 20.15
N PHE A 469 -36.70 -0.92 19.25
CA PHE A 469 -35.71 -0.15 18.48
C PHE A 469 -35.35 1.16 19.18
N SER A 470 -34.04 1.46 19.29
CA SER A 470 -33.58 2.72 19.87
C SER A 470 -33.54 3.83 18.81
N ARG A 471 -34.30 4.91 19.02
CA ARG A 471 -34.32 6.09 18.12
C ARG A 471 -32.95 6.72 17.93
N ALA A 472 -32.13 6.72 18.99
CA ALA A 472 -30.78 7.27 18.98
C ALA A 472 -29.85 6.53 18.02
N VAL A 473 -30.04 5.23 17.77
CA VAL A 473 -29.24 4.48 16.77
C VAL A 473 -29.41 5.09 15.38
N PHE A 474 -30.64 5.44 14.99
CA PHE A 474 -30.90 6.02 13.67
C PHE A 474 -30.34 7.44 13.54
N ALA A 475 -30.34 8.22 14.62
CA ALA A 475 -29.70 9.53 14.64
C ALA A 475 -28.17 9.41 14.51
N ILE A 476 -27.54 8.48 15.24
CA ILE A 476 -26.09 8.22 15.14
C ILE A 476 -25.74 7.70 13.74
N TYR A 477 -26.51 6.74 13.21
CA TYR A 477 -26.36 6.22 11.85
C TYR A 477 -26.43 7.33 10.81
N TRP A 478 -27.42 8.23 10.92
CA TRP A 478 -27.59 9.34 9.98
C TRP A 478 -26.34 10.22 9.90
N VAL A 479 -25.76 10.58 11.06
CA VAL A 479 -24.51 11.36 11.11
C VAL A 479 -23.34 10.57 10.53
N LEU A 480 -23.14 9.32 10.97
CA LEU A 480 -22.03 8.47 10.52
C LEU A 480 -22.08 8.23 9.01
N MET A 481 -23.27 7.96 8.46
CA MET A 481 -23.44 7.65 7.05
C MET A 481 -23.19 8.89 6.18
N ILE A 482 -23.60 10.10 6.60
CA ILE A 482 -23.23 11.34 5.90
C ILE A 482 -21.71 11.50 5.85
N VAL A 483 -21.02 11.26 6.97
CA VAL A 483 -19.55 11.36 7.04
C VAL A 483 -18.89 10.30 6.15
N PHE A 484 -19.27 9.03 6.27
CA PHE A 484 -18.67 7.93 5.52
C PHE A 484 -18.88 8.10 4.01
N MET A 485 -20.09 8.48 3.61
CA MET A 485 -20.40 8.75 2.21
C MET A 485 -19.56 9.92 1.69
N SER A 486 -19.49 11.04 2.42
CA SER A 486 -18.70 12.21 2.03
C SER A 486 -17.21 11.88 1.89
N VAL A 487 -16.62 11.19 2.87
CA VAL A 487 -15.21 10.76 2.85
C VAL A 487 -14.95 9.81 1.68
N SER A 488 -15.83 8.83 1.45
CA SER A 488 -15.65 7.89 0.34
C SER A 488 -15.64 8.58 -1.02
N ARG A 489 -16.49 9.60 -1.21
CA ARG A 489 -16.64 10.33 -2.48
C ARG A 489 -15.55 11.39 -2.68
N LEU A 490 -15.08 12.01 -1.60
CA LEU A 490 -13.98 12.98 -1.63
C LEU A 490 -12.58 12.34 -1.53
N SER A 491 -12.49 11.03 -1.30
CA SER A 491 -11.23 10.30 -1.07
C SER A 491 -10.16 10.58 -2.12
N PHE A 492 -10.50 10.53 -3.42
CA PHE A 492 -9.53 10.80 -4.49
C PHE A 492 -9.06 12.25 -4.53
N ARG A 493 -9.95 13.21 -4.26
CA ARG A 493 -9.59 14.63 -4.18
C ARG A 493 -8.63 14.88 -3.02
N LEU A 494 -8.94 14.31 -1.85
CA LEU A 494 -8.08 14.39 -0.66
C LEU A 494 -6.71 13.75 -0.91
N LEU A 495 -6.67 12.64 -1.65
CA LEU A 495 -5.41 11.99 -2.05
C LEU A 495 -4.63 12.83 -3.07
N ASP A 496 -5.28 13.42 -4.07
CA ASP A 496 -4.62 14.29 -5.05
C ASP A 496 -4.04 15.56 -4.39
N GLU A 497 -4.78 16.17 -3.47
CA GLU A 497 -4.32 17.32 -2.69
C GLU A 497 -3.20 16.96 -1.72
N GLY A 498 -3.33 15.82 -1.01
CA GLY A 498 -2.37 15.38 0.00
C GLY A 498 -1.08 14.80 -0.57
N LEU A 499 -1.16 14.06 -1.68
CA LEU A 499 0.01 13.49 -2.35
C LEU A 499 0.74 14.50 -3.22
N GLY A 500 0.13 15.66 -3.48
CA GLY A 500 0.71 16.83 -4.13
C GLY A 500 1.49 16.45 -5.39
N ARG A 501 0.88 16.62 -6.57
CA ARG A 501 1.53 16.47 -7.91
C ARG A 501 2.67 17.48 -8.16
N ARG A 502 3.53 17.72 -7.18
CA ARG A 502 4.55 18.77 -7.12
C ARG A 502 5.83 18.42 -7.87
N ASN A 503 5.97 17.22 -8.41
CA ASN A 503 7.21 16.77 -9.05
C ASN A 503 6.96 16.12 -10.42
N GLY A 504 6.55 16.93 -11.39
CA GLY A 504 6.95 16.68 -12.77
C GLY A 504 8.45 16.97 -12.95
N SER A 505 9.17 16.11 -13.67
CA SER A 505 10.42 16.47 -14.31
C SER A 505 10.11 17.32 -15.54
N GLY A 506 10.67 18.52 -15.64
CA GLY A 506 10.37 19.42 -16.74
C GLY A 506 10.98 20.80 -16.51
N LYS A 507 10.95 21.63 -17.55
CA LYS A 507 11.44 23.01 -17.50
C LYS A 507 10.60 23.79 -16.52
N LYS A 508 11.25 24.55 -15.64
CA LYS A 508 10.56 25.33 -14.61
C LYS A 508 9.73 26.44 -15.27
N ALA A 509 8.42 26.35 -15.10
CA ALA A 509 7.44 27.22 -15.71
C ALA A 509 6.78 28.14 -14.65
N LEU A 510 6.72 29.43 -14.92
CA LEU A 510 6.02 30.42 -14.11
C LEU A 510 4.74 30.87 -14.82
N ILE A 511 3.61 30.93 -14.11
CA ILE A 511 2.33 31.29 -14.72
C ILE A 511 1.99 32.75 -14.41
N TYR A 512 1.79 33.55 -15.45
CA TYR A 512 1.40 34.95 -15.33
C TYR A 512 -0.14 35.09 -15.41
N GLY A 513 -0.74 35.62 -14.35
CA GLY A 513 -2.16 35.66 -14.06
C GLY A 513 -2.60 34.45 -13.23
N ALA A 514 -3.05 34.68 -12.00
CA ALA A 514 -3.47 33.67 -11.02
C ALA A 514 -5.01 33.47 -10.96
N GLY A 515 -5.75 34.14 -11.84
CA GLY A 515 -7.20 33.96 -11.99
C GLY A 515 -7.60 32.62 -12.62
N MET A 516 -8.85 32.51 -13.09
CA MET A 516 -9.39 31.28 -13.71
C MET A 516 -8.52 30.75 -14.86
N GLY A 517 -8.03 31.64 -15.73
CA GLY A 517 -7.14 31.26 -16.83
C GLY A 517 -5.84 30.62 -16.34
N GLY A 518 -5.20 31.21 -15.32
CA GLY A 518 -4.00 30.65 -14.71
C GLY A 518 -4.23 29.30 -14.04
N GLN A 519 -5.37 29.14 -13.36
CA GLN A 519 -5.72 27.85 -12.76
C GLN A 519 -5.94 26.75 -13.81
N LEU A 520 -6.49 27.10 -14.96
CA LEU A 520 -6.65 26.18 -16.09
C LEU A 520 -5.29 25.87 -16.74
N THR A 521 -4.41 26.86 -16.89
CA THR A 521 -3.02 26.65 -17.32
C THR A 521 -2.27 25.71 -16.38
N LEU A 522 -2.39 25.91 -15.07
CA LEU A 522 -1.78 25.05 -14.08
C LEU A 522 -2.30 23.62 -14.22
N ARG A 523 -3.62 23.46 -14.36
CA ARG A 523 -4.25 22.15 -14.53
C ARG A 523 -3.75 21.44 -15.79
N GLU A 524 -3.61 22.16 -16.89
CA GLU A 524 -3.09 21.60 -18.15
C GLU A 524 -1.63 21.16 -18.00
N ILE A 525 -0.78 21.97 -17.36
CA ILE A 525 0.62 21.61 -17.05
C ILE A 525 0.68 20.35 -16.17
N GLU A 526 -0.21 20.21 -15.18
CA GLU A 526 -0.26 19.05 -14.29
C GLU A 526 -0.83 17.79 -14.96
N CYS A 527 -1.78 17.95 -15.88
CA CYS A 527 -2.46 16.84 -16.56
C CYS A 527 -1.68 16.35 -17.80
N ASN A 528 -0.92 17.23 -18.45
CA ASN A 528 -0.27 16.95 -19.72
C ASN A 528 1.26 16.92 -19.60
N LYS A 529 1.79 15.74 -19.23
CA LYS A 529 3.24 15.52 -19.10
C LYS A 529 4.01 15.73 -20.41
N ALA A 530 3.36 15.65 -21.58
CA ALA A 530 4.00 15.86 -22.88
C ALA A 530 4.49 17.31 -23.07
N LEU A 531 3.96 18.25 -22.28
CA LEU A 531 4.44 19.63 -22.29
C LEU A 531 5.87 19.76 -21.76
N GLY A 532 6.33 18.82 -20.94
CA GLY A 532 7.68 18.86 -20.35
C GLY A 532 7.90 20.06 -19.42
N LEU A 533 6.83 20.55 -18.78
CA LEU A 533 6.84 21.74 -17.91
C LEU A 533 6.64 21.38 -16.45
N LYS A 534 7.25 22.17 -15.56
CA LYS A 534 7.06 22.09 -14.10
C LYS A 534 6.61 23.44 -13.57
N ALA A 535 5.35 23.57 -13.18
CA ALA A 535 4.86 24.80 -12.55
C ALA A 535 5.62 25.11 -11.25
N VAL A 536 6.07 26.36 -11.09
CA VAL A 536 6.78 26.84 -9.90
C VAL A 536 5.87 27.72 -9.02
N GLY A 537 5.03 28.53 -9.65
CA GLY A 537 4.14 29.44 -8.94
C GLY A 537 3.39 30.36 -9.90
N PHE A 538 2.66 31.31 -9.32
CA PHE A 538 1.94 32.34 -10.05
C PHE A 538 2.60 33.70 -9.86
N ILE A 539 2.42 34.58 -10.84
CA ILE A 539 2.54 36.04 -10.69
C ILE A 539 1.18 36.63 -11.06
N ASP A 540 0.71 37.62 -10.30
CA ASP A 540 -0.49 38.38 -10.62
C ASP A 540 -0.25 39.85 -10.28
N ASP A 541 -0.79 40.75 -11.09
CA ASP A 541 -0.66 42.19 -10.88
C ASP A 541 -1.53 42.68 -9.71
N ASN A 542 -2.49 41.87 -9.27
CA ASN A 542 -3.25 42.15 -8.06
C ASN A 542 -2.42 41.87 -6.80
N ASP A 543 -1.93 42.94 -6.17
CA ASP A 543 -1.09 42.87 -4.97
C ASP A 543 -1.78 42.16 -3.78
N SER A 544 -3.12 42.15 -3.72
CA SER A 544 -3.87 41.42 -2.68
C SER A 544 -3.69 39.89 -2.75
N LEU A 545 -3.25 39.37 -3.90
CA LEU A 545 -2.98 37.95 -4.12
C LEU A 545 -1.54 37.58 -3.74
N LYS A 546 -0.62 38.55 -3.59
CA LYS A 546 0.79 38.30 -3.28
C LYS A 546 0.93 37.49 -1.98
N GLY A 547 1.73 36.43 -2.03
CA GLY A 547 1.96 35.51 -0.91
C GLY A 547 0.81 34.52 -0.63
N ARG A 548 -0.36 34.69 -1.25
CA ARG A 548 -1.45 33.71 -1.13
C ARG A 548 -1.14 32.43 -1.91
N ARG A 549 -1.78 31.33 -1.52
CA ARG A 549 -1.69 30.05 -2.22
C ARG A 549 -2.95 29.77 -3.03
N ILE A 550 -2.77 29.40 -4.29
CA ILE A 550 -3.83 29.00 -5.22
C ILE A 550 -3.48 27.59 -5.70
N ARG A 551 -4.36 26.63 -5.45
CA ARG A 551 -4.14 25.19 -5.76
C ARG A 551 -2.78 24.66 -5.26
N GLY A 552 -2.35 25.10 -4.07
CA GLY A 552 -1.09 24.68 -3.46
C GLY A 552 0.18 25.38 -3.97
N TYR A 553 0.07 26.29 -4.94
CA TYR A 553 1.15 27.12 -5.47
C TYR A 553 1.05 28.56 -4.96
N SER A 554 2.17 29.15 -4.57
CA SER A 554 2.18 30.54 -4.10
C SER A 554 2.15 31.52 -5.27
N VAL A 555 1.46 32.65 -5.08
CA VAL A 555 1.64 33.85 -5.89
C VAL A 555 2.92 34.54 -5.39
N LEU A 556 3.96 34.47 -6.20
CA LEU A 556 5.33 34.82 -5.81
C LEU A 556 5.61 36.33 -5.80
N GLY A 557 4.79 37.10 -6.51
CA GLY A 557 4.91 38.55 -6.62
C GLY A 557 4.10 39.11 -7.78
N THR A 558 4.35 40.37 -8.10
CA THR A 558 3.75 41.11 -9.22
C THR A 558 4.70 41.16 -10.41
N ARG A 559 4.30 41.83 -11.51
CA ARG A 559 5.17 42.10 -12.68
C ARG A 559 6.50 42.77 -12.33
N GLU A 560 6.58 43.54 -11.24
CA GLU A 560 7.82 44.20 -10.81
C GLU A 560 8.83 43.21 -10.19
N ASP A 561 8.33 42.18 -9.52
CA ASP A 561 9.16 41.14 -8.89
C ASP A 561 9.67 40.08 -9.89
N LEU A 562 9.24 40.16 -11.15
CA LEU A 562 9.41 39.14 -12.19
C LEU A 562 10.88 38.70 -12.35
N LEU A 563 11.80 39.67 -12.46
CA LEU A 563 13.23 39.39 -12.63
C LEU A 563 13.82 38.66 -11.42
N ARG A 564 13.49 39.14 -10.21
CA ARG A 564 13.94 38.56 -8.95
C ARG A 564 13.44 37.13 -8.77
N ILE A 565 12.20 36.87 -9.19
CA ILE A 565 11.56 35.55 -9.11
C ILE A 565 12.21 34.58 -10.11
N VAL A 566 12.42 35.02 -11.35
CA VAL A 566 13.08 34.21 -12.39
C VAL A 566 14.46 33.74 -11.91
N ASP A 567 15.27 34.64 -11.36
CA ASP A 567 16.62 34.32 -10.91
C ASP A 567 16.63 33.46 -9.64
N ARG A 568 15.79 33.79 -8.66
CA ARG A 568 15.71 33.04 -7.40
C ARG A 568 15.27 31.59 -7.62
N TYR A 569 14.32 31.37 -8.51
CA TYR A 569 13.73 30.04 -8.71
C TYR A 569 14.30 29.30 -9.94
N GLY A 570 15.10 29.97 -10.77
CA GLY A 570 15.66 29.44 -12.01
C GLY A 570 14.57 29.09 -13.01
N ILE A 571 13.69 30.04 -13.33
CA ILE A 571 12.57 29.84 -14.27
C ILE A 571 13.10 29.81 -15.70
N GLU A 572 12.69 28.81 -16.48
CA GLU A 572 13.09 28.63 -17.89
C GLU A 572 11.97 29.05 -18.85
N GLU A 573 10.71 28.88 -18.44
CA GLU A 573 9.55 29.25 -19.25
C GLU A 573 8.57 30.12 -18.45
N LEU A 574 7.98 31.12 -19.10
CA LEU A 574 6.90 31.93 -18.54
C LEU A 574 5.66 31.76 -19.40
N ILE A 575 4.54 31.40 -18.78
CA ILE A 575 3.28 31.12 -19.47
C ILE A 575 2.27 32.16 -19.08
N VAL A 576 1.92 33.02 -20.03
CA VAL A 576 0.84 33.99 -19.90
C VAL A 576 -0.47 33.24 -19.99
N SER A 577 -1.29 33.34 -18.93
CA SER A 577 -2.66 32.82 -18.95
C SER A 577 -3.49 33.54 -20.02
N PHE A 578 -4.57 32.92 -20.49
CA PHE A 578 -5.42 33.47 -21.55
C PHE A 578 -6.32 34.62 -21.07
N ARG A 579 -5.75 35.67 -20.48
CA ARG A 579 -6.45 36.92 -20.14
C ARG A 579 -6.74 37.76 -21.40
N GLU A 580 -7.68 38.69 -21.27
CA GLU A 580 -7.80 39.84 -22.19
C GLU A 580 -6.41 40.50 -22.35
N ASN A 581 -6.01 40.77 -23.59
CA ASN A 581 -4.69 41.28 -23.96
C ASN A 581 -3.50 40.33 -23.69
N GLY A 582 -3.74 39.01 -23.65
CA GLY A 582 -2.67 38.01 -23.46
C GLY A 582 -1.57 38.04 -24.53
N ASP A 583 -1.91 38.34 -25.79
CA ASP A 583 -0.91 38.47 -26.88
C ASP A 583 0.01 39.68 -26.66
N GLN A 584 -0.56 40.86 -26.32
CA GLN A 584 0.22 42.05 -25.96
C GLN A 584 1.09 41.81 -24.73
N THR A 585 0.53 41.21 -23.68
CA THR A 585 1.24 40.89 -22.43
C THR A 585 2.42 39.94 -22.69
N LYS A 586 2.23 38.94 -23.55
CA LYS A 586 3.30 38.02 -23.96
C LYS A 586 4.44 38.78 -24.65
N GLU A 587 4.12 39.65 -25.61
CA GLU A 587 5.13 40.45 -26.31
C GLU A 587 5.87 41.42 -25.39
N GLU A 588 5.16 42.11 -24.49
CA GLU A 588 5.76 43.02 -23.52
C GLU A 588 6.77 42.31 -22.61
N ILE A 589 6.37 41.18 -22.04
CA ILE A 589 7.24 40.39 -21.16
C ILE A 589 8.41 39.80 -21.94
N GLN A 590 8.19 39.37 -23.18
CA GLN A 590 9.26 38.85 -24.02
C GLN A 590 10.31 39.93 -24.33
N ARG A 591 9.89 41.14 -24.73
CA ARG A 591 10.80 42.28 -24.93
C ARG A 591 11.51 42.68 -23.64
N TYR A 592 10.85 42.58 -22.49
CA TYR A 592 11.45 42.86 -21.18
C TYR A 592 12.61 41.89 -20.87
N PHE A 593 12.44 40.59 -21.12
CA PHE A 593 13.51 39.61 -20.92
C PHE A 593 14.64 39.73 -21.96
N GLU A 594 14.32 40.03 -23.22
CA GLU A 594 15.31 40.27 -24.27
C GLU A 594 16.23 41.45 -23.95
N ARG A 595 15.68 42.57 -23.45
CA ARG A 595 16.47 43.74 -23.00
C ARG A 595 17.42 43.42 -21.85
N LEU A 596 17.10 42.44 -21.03
CA LEU A 596 17.87 42.03 -19.86
C LEU A 596 18.83 40.86 -20.15
N GLY A 597 18.87 40.38 -21.40
CA GLY A 597 19.75 39.28 -21.81
C GLY A 597 19.42 37.94 -21.13
N LYS A 598 18.15 37.72 -20.74
CA LYS A 598 17.71 36.49 -20.07
C LYS A 598 17.09 35.52 -21.07
N GLU A 599 17.55 34.28 -21.09
CA GLU A 599 17.01 33.19 -21.93
C GLU A 599 15.75 32.56 -21.29
N VAL A 600 14.67 33.33 -21.14
CA VAL A 600 13.37 32.81 -20.67
C VAL A 600 12.39 32.73 -21.83
N LYS A 601 11.86 31.54 -22.11
CA LYS A 601 10.88 31.36 -23.19
C LYS A 601 9.48 31.78 -22.73
N VAL A 602 8.92 32.80 -23.37
CA VAL A 602 7.56 33.27 -23.07
C VAL A 602 6.55 32.59 -24.00
N ARG A 603 5.57 31.89 -23.42
CA ARG A 603 4.45 31.27 -24.13
C ARG A 603 3.13 31.85 -23.62
N GLN A 604 2.07 31.63 -24.38
CA GLN A 604 0.72 31.99 -23.99
C GLN A 604 -0.16 30.76 -24.12
N MET A 605 -1.01 30.51 -23.14
CA MET A 605 -2.08 29.53 -23.30
C MET A 605 -3.19 30.15 -24.14
N LYS A 606 -3.73 29.41 -25.12
CA LYS A 606 -4.95 29.78 -25.84
C LYS A 606 -5.95 28.63 -25.73
N LEU A 607 -7.21 28.96 -25.54
CA LEU A 607 -8.30 27.99 -25.53
C LEU A 607 -9.05 28.12 -26.86
N THR A 608 -8.93 27.11 -27.72
CA THR A 608 -9.63 27.08 -29.00
C THR A 608 -10.78 26.08 -28.88
N ILE A 609 -12.01 26.57 -28.99
CA ILE A 609 -13.21 25.73 -29.11
C ILE A 609 -13.45 25.61 -30.62
N GLN A 610 -13.23 24.41 -31.16
CA GLN A 610 -13.52 24.11 -32.57
C GLN A 610 -14.91 23.53 -32.73
#